data_AF-A0A7C1CP64-F1
#
_entry.id   AF-A0A7C1CP64-F1
#
_cell.length_a   1.000
_cell.length_b   1.000
_cell.length_c   1.000
_cell.angle_alpha   90.00
_cell.angle_beta   90.00
_cell.angle_gamma   90.00
#
_symmetry.space_group_name_H-M   'P 1'
#
loop_
_entity.id
_entity.type
_entity.pdbx_description
1 polymer ?
#
loop_
_entity_poly.entity_id
_entity_poly.type
_entity_poly.pdbx_seq_one_letter_code
_entity_poly.pdbx_strand_id
1 'polypeptide(L)' 'MLSPKNETVYRISKVINKISNETSLLPEQVAISWLTNHPSGIIPVIGSGKFDRIKNAYNDLNTKLSTQQ' A
#
# COMPACT_ATOMS: atom_id res chain seq x y z
N MET A 1 7.59 -9.42 -3.43
CA MET A 1 8.75 -8.59 -3.82
C MET A 1 8.41 -7.85 -5.10
N LEU A 2 8.38 -6.52 -5.06
CA LEU A 2 8.25 -5.68 -6.25
C LEU A 2 9.64 -5.63 -6.92
N SER A 3 9.83 -6.31 -8.04
CA SER A 3 11.06 -6.22 -8.84
C SER A 3 10.95 -5.01 -9.78
N PRO A 4 11.71 -3.91 -9.58
CA PRO A 4 11.58 -2.72 -10.41
C PRO A 4 12.09 -3.00 -11.82
N LYS A 5 11.24 -2.78 -12.84
CA LYS A 5 11.60 -2.91 -14.26
C LYS A 5 11.95 -1.58 -14.93
N ASN A 6 11.68 -0.45 -14.25
CA ASN A 6 12.01 0.91 -14.71
C ASN A 6 12.25 1.85 -13.52
N GLU A 7 12.83 3.02 -13.79
CA GLU A 7 13.19 4.04 -12.80
C GLU A 7 11.99 4.55 -11.98
N THR A 8 10.83 4.70 -12.63
CA THR A 8 9.59 5.12 -11.97
C THR A 8 9.17 4.14 -10.87
N VAL A 9 9.18 2.84 -11.15
CA VAL A 9 8.85 1.80 -10.16
C VAL A 9 9.86 1.81 -9.01
N TYR A 10 11.14 2.05 -9.29
CA TYR A 10 12.16 2.17 -8.24
C TYR A 10 11.88 3.36 -7.31
N ARG A 11 11.61 4.55 -7.86
CA ARG A 11 11.31 5.75 -7.08
C ARG A 11 10.06 5.57 -6.21
N ILE A 12 8.99 5.01 -6.78
CA ILE A 12 7.75 4.74 -6.05
C ILE A 12 7.99 3.72 -4.93
N SER A 13 8.68 2.62 -5.23
CA SER A 13 9.03 1.59 -4.24
C SER A 13 9.83 2.18 -3.08
N LYS A 14 10.79 3.08 -3.35
CA LYS A 14 11.57 3.75 -2.30
C LYS A 14 10.70 4.56 -1.34
N VAL A 15 9.72 5.30 -1.87
CA VAL A 15 8.78 6.09 -1.06
C VAL A 15 7.86 5.19 -0.24
N ILE A 16 7.28 4.15 -0.86
CA ILE A 16 6.40 3.19 -0.17
C ILE A 16 7.15 2.51 0.99
N ASN A 17 8.40 2.05 0.76
CA ASN A 17 9.19 1.41 1.81
C ASN A 17 9.58 2.40 2.92
N LYS A 18 9.82 3.67 2.60
CA LYS A 18 10.06 4.71 3.61
C LYS A 18 8.84 4.87 4.53
N ILE A 19 7.64 5.02 3.97
CA ILE A 19 6.39 5.19 4.75
C ILE A 19 6.08 3.91 5.55
N SER A 20 6.33 2.74 4.97
CA SER A 20 6.19 1.45 5.64
C SER A 20 7.04 1.38 6.92
N ASN A 21 8.30 1.84 6.86
CA ASN A 21 9.17 1.92 8.04
C ASN A 21 8.67 2.93 9.09
N GLU A 22 8.06 4.03 8.67
CA GLU A 22 7.55 5.08 9.57
C GLU A 22 6.23 4.68 10.26
N THR A 23 5.44 3.82 9.63
CA THR A 23 4.06 3.48 10.06
C THR A 23 3.92 2.05 10.59
N SER A 24 4.98 1.24 10.54
CA SER A 24 4.95 -0.21 10.84
C SER A 24 3.95 -1.02 9.96
N LEU A 25 3.46 -0.41 8.89
CA LEU A 25 2.64 -1.06 7.87
C LEU A 25 3.53 -1.80 6.88
N LEU A 26 3.07 -2.89 6.28
CA LEU A 26 3.76 -3.52 5.16
C LEU A 26 3.61 -2.64 3.90
N PRO A 27 4.51 -2.77 2.90
CA PRO A 27 4.45 -1.96 1.67
C PRO A 27 3.12 -2.05 0.90
N GLU A 28 2.49 -3.23 0.86
CA GLU A 28 1.16 -3.42 0.25
C GLU A 28 0.08 -2.63 0.99
N GLN A 29 0.21 -2.54 2.31
CA GLN A 29 -0.73 -1.87 3.20
C GLN A 29 -0.71 -0.35 3.04
N VAL A 30 0.49 0.21 2.88
CA VAL A 30 0.68 1.62 2.54
C VAL A 30 -0.01 1.97 1.23
N ALA A 31 0.14 1.14 0.20
CA ALA A 31 -0.47 1.38 -1.11
C ALA A 31 -2.00 1.32 -1.06
N ILE A 32 -2.56 0.33 -0.35
CA ILE A 32 -4.01 0.18 -0.17
C ILE A 32 -4.57 1.37 0.63
N SER A 33 -3.93 1.71 1.74
CA SER A 33 -4.35 2.82 2.61
C SER A 33 -4.35 4.16 1.88
N TRP A 34 -3.35 4.41 1.02
CA TRP A 34 -3.29 5.63 0.20
C TRP A 34 -4.45 5.71 -0.80
N LEU A 35 -4.79 4.59 -1.45
CA LEU A 35 -5.93 4.53 -2.37
C LEU A 35 -7.25 4.77 -1.64
N THR A 36 -7.48 4.10 -0.51
CA THR A 36 -8.73 4.22 0.25
C THR A 36 -8.89 5.57 0.94
N ASN A 37 -7.79 6.29 1.20
CA ASN A 37 -7.81 7.66 1.71
C ASN A 37 -8.19 8.71 0.66
N HIS A 38 -8.20 8.35 -0.63
CA HIS A 38 -8.55 9.29 -1.67
C HIS A 38 -10.01 9.75 -1.53
N PRO A 39 -10.31 11.07 -1.64
CA PRO A 39 -11.64 11.62 -1.40
C PRO A 39 -12.73 11.10 -2.35
N SER A 40 -12.34 10.52 -3.49
CA SER A 40 -13.30 9.88 -4.41
C SER A 40 -13.80 8.52 -3.95
N GLY A 41 -13.33 8.00 -2.80
CA GLY A 41 -13.76 6.71 -2.25
C GLY A 41 -13.34 5.50 -3.10
N ILE A 42 -12.05 5.42 -3.47
CA ILE A 42 -11.55 4.31 -4.29
C ILE A 42 -11.66 2.98 -3.52
N ILE A 43 -12.25 1.97 -4.17
CA ILE A 43 -12.36 0.60 -3.64
C ILE A 43 -11.40 -0.30 -4.44
N PRO A 44 -10.21 -0.66 -3.88
CA PRO A 44 -9.25 -1.49 -4.59
C PRO A 44 -9.69 -2.95 -4.67
N VAL A 45 -9.54 -3.57 -5.86
CA VAL A 45 -9.78 -5.01 -6.06
C VAL A 45 -8.49 -5.78 -5.82
N ILE A 46 -8.49 -6.71 -4.86
CA ILE A 46 -7.32 -7.51 -4.51
C ILE A 46 -7.22 -8.74 -5.40
N GLY A 47 -6.35 -8.70 -6.40
CA GLY A 47 -6.16 -9.78 -7.39
C GLY A 47 -5.27 -10.95 -6.95
N SER A 48 -5.10 -11.21 -5.64
CA SER A 48 -4.23 -12.30 -5.17
C SER A 48 -5.02 -13.56 -4.84
N GLY A 49 -4.58 -14.72 -5.33
CA GLY A 49 -5.10 -16.03 -4.90
C GLY A 49 -4.49 -16.54 -3.58
N LYS A 50 -3.60 -15.78 -2.93
CA LYS A 50 -2.96 -16.19 -1.66
C LYS A 50 -3.72 -15.60 -0.49
N PHE A 51 -4.23 -16.46 0.39
CA PHE A 51 -5.02 -16.05 1.54
C PHE A 51 -4.31 -15.02 2.43
N ASP A 52 -3.02 -15.23 2.73
CA ASP A 52 -2.26 -14.30 3.58
C ASP A 52 -2.19 -12.89 2.99
N ARG A 53 -2.15 -12.76 1.67
CA ARG A 53 -2.14 -11.45 1.01
C ARG A 53 -3.50 -10.75 1.09
N ILE A 54 -4.57 -11.52 0.93
CA ILE A 54 -5.94 -11.01 1.13
C ILE A 54 -6.14 -10.56 2.58
N LYS A 55 -5.68 -11.38 3.54
CA LYS A 55 -5.77 -11.07 4.97
C LYS A 55 -4.96 -9.81 5.33
N ASN A 56 -3.76 -9.66 4.78
CA ASN A 56 -2.96 -8.46 5.01
C ASN A 56 -3.64 -7.22 4.43
N ALA A 57 -4.14 -7.29 3.20
CA ALA A 57 -4.89 -6.20 2.55
C ALA A 57 -6.13 -5.77 3.36
N TYR A 58 -6.83 -6.72 3.98
CA TYR A 58 -7.98 -6.43 4.83
C TYR A 58 -7.60 -5.69 6.11
N ASN A 59 -6.49 -6.05 6.75
CA ASN A 59 -6.06 -5.42 8.00
C ASN A 59 -5.76 -3.92 7.84
N ASP A 60 -5.49 -3.46 6.63
CA ASP A 60 -5.09 -2.08 6.27
C ASP A 60 -6.24 -1.10 6.29
N LEU A 61 -7.44 -1.62 6.06
CA LEU A 61 -8.66 -0.84 5.99
C LEU A 61 -8.96 -0.10 7.31
N ASN A 62 -8.29 -0.46 8.40
CA ASN A 62 -8.41 0.18 9.72
C ASN A 62 -7.39 1.30 9.96
N THR A 63 -6.39 1.47 9.09
CA THR A 63 -5.32 2.47 9.28
C THR A 63 -5.43 3.62 8.28
N LYS A 64 -5.68 4.83 8.79
CA LYS A 64 -5.72 6.05 7.98
C LYS A 64 -4.33 6.68 7.92
N LEU A 65 -3.76 6.81 6.72
CA LEU A 65 -2.60 7.67 6.51
C LEU A 65 -2.99 9.14 6.76
N SER A 66 -2.04 9.95 7.23
CA SER A 66 -2.24 11.40 7.30
C SER A 66 -2.18 12.00 5.89
N THR A 67 -2.76 13.19 5.68
CA THR A 67 -2.73 13.87 4.38
C THR A 67 -1.31 14.18 3.87
N GLN A 68 -0.33 14.24 4.77
CA GLN A 68 1.07 14.52 4.42
C GLN A 68 1.80 13.29 3.85
N GLN A 69 1.26 12.08 4.07
CA GLN A 69 1.85 10.80 3.68
C GLN A 69 1.17 10.26 2.42
#